data_AF-A0A7J4IC23-F1
#
_entry.id   AF-A0A7J4IC23-F1
#
_cell.length_a   1.000
_cell.length_b   1.000
_cell.length_c   1.000
_cell.angle_alpha   90.00
_cell.angle_beta   90.00
_cell.angle_gamma   90.00
#
_symmetry.space_group_name_H-M   'P 1'
#
loop_
_entity.id
_entity.type
_entity.pdbx_description
1 polymer ?
#
loop_
_entity_poly.entity_id
_entity_poly.type
_entity_poly.pdbx_seq_one_letter_code
_entity_poly.pdbx_strand_id
1 'polypeptide(L)' 'MTIEISGSGLSIEKLMKIARHNEEIQLHPDALTRIKACRMMLENKIKAHEIMYGVNTGIGEFSEVVLNDDQV' A
#
# COMPACT_ATOMS: atom_id res chain seq x y z
N MET A 1 9.06 -23.52 -0.89
CA MET A 1 10.25 -22.62 -0.79
C MET A 1 9.66 -21.22 -0.81
N THR A 2 9.81 -20.42 0.24
CA THR A 2 9.03 -19.18 0.38
C THR A 2 9.37 -18.18 -0.73
N ILE A 3 8.35 -17.67 -1.42
CA ILE A 3 8.50 -16.69 -2.49
C ILE A 3 8.59 -15.29 -1.88
N GLU A 4 9.68 -14.60 -2.15
CA GLU A 4 9.88 -13.25 -1.62
C GLU A 4 9.22 -12.18 -2.50
N ILE A 5 8.47 -11.28 -1.86
CA ILE A 5 7.81 -10.12 -2.47
C ILE A 5 8.60 -8.87 -2.13
N SER A 6 9.26 -8.30 -3.14
CA SER A 6 10.12 -7.12 -3.00
C SER A 6 9.55 -5.85 -3.64
N GLY A 7 8.39 -5.94 -4.30
CA GLY A 7 7.76 -4.84 -5.07
C GLY A 7 8.11 -4.82 -6.56
N SER A 8 8.97 -5.74 -7.03
CA SER A 8 9.25 -5.96 -8.45
C SER A 8 9.64 -7.44 -8.68
N GLY A 9 9.71 -7.87 -9.94
CA GLY A 9 10.24 -9.21 -10.27
C GLY A 9 9.34 -10.40 -9.91
N LEU A 10 8.03 -10.17 -9.71
CA LEU A 10 7.05 -11.24 -9.63
C LEU A 10 6.74 -11.75 -11.04
N SER A 11 7.20 -12.96 -11.36
CA SER A 11 6.92 -13.60 -12.65
C SER A 11 5.60 -14.37 -12.64
N ILE A 12 5.08 -14.71 -13.82
CA ILE A 12 3.85 -15.51 -13.97
C ILE A 12 4.01 -16.89 -13.30
N GLU A 13 5.18 -17.49 -13.39
CA GLU A 13 5.47 -18.79 -12.78
C GLU A 13 5.41 -18.72 -11.25
N LYS A 14 5.98 -17.66 -10.65
CA LYS A 14 5.88 -17.41 -9.21
C LYS A 14 4.42 -17.16 -8.80
N LEU A 15 3.69 -16.35 -9.58
CA LEU A 15 2.28 -16.07 -9.30
C LEU A 15 1.42 -17.34 -9.35
N MET A 16 1.61 -18.20 -10.35
CA MET A 16 0.90 -19.48 -10.47
C MET A 16 1.18 -20.38 -9.25
N LYS A 17 2.42 -20.44 -8.79
CA LYS A 17 2.81 -21.19 -7.58
C LYS A 17 2.08 -20.71 -6.32
N ILE A 18 2.00 -19.39 -6.13
CA ILE A 18 1.25 -18.81 -5.01
C ILE A 18 -0.24 -19.16 -5.14
N ALA A 19 -0.86 -18.82 -6.28
CA ALA A 19 -2.30 -18.88 -6.44
C ALA A 19 -2.88 -20.30 -6.55
N ARG A 20 -2.13 -21.25 -7.13
CA ARG A 20 -2.63 -22.62 -7.40
C ARG A 20 -2.04 -23.68 -6.49
N HIS A 21 -0.87 -23.41 -5.89
CA HIS A 21 -0.15 -24.38 -5.08
C HIS A 21 0.06 -23.92 -3.64
N ASN A 22 -0.52 -22.78 -3.25
CA ASN A 22 -0.47 -22.23 -1.89
C ASN A 22 0.96 -22.12 -1.34
N GLU A 23 1.92 -21.78 -2.21
CA GLU A 23 3.29 -21.52 -1.78
C GLU A 23 3.34 -20.27 -0.91
N GLU A 24 4.04 -20.38 0.20
CA GLU A 24 4.16 -19.28 1.17
C GLU A 24 4.87 -18.08 0.56
N ILE A 25 4.48 -16.89 1.01
CA ILE A 25 5.14 -15.64 0.65
C ILE A 25 5.71 -14.96 1.88
N GLN A 26 6.76 -14.17 1.67
CA GLN A 26 7.29 -13.26 2.67
C GLN A 26 7.66 -11.93 2.03
N LEU A 27 7.68 -10.86 2.83
CA LEU A 27 8.18 -9.56 2.37
C LEU A 27 9.70 -9.54 2.43
N HIS A 28 10.33 -9.01 1.38
CA HIS A 28 11.73 -8.62 1.46
C HIS A 28 11.89 -7.52 2.53
N PRO A 29 12.93 -7.56 3.39
CA PRO A 29 13.16 -6.53 4.42
C PRO A 29 13.12 -5.09 3.89
N ASP A 30 13.79 -4.82 2.77
CA ASP A 30 13.77 -3.51 2.11
C ASP A 30 12.37 -3.06 1.64
N ALA A 31 11.51 -3.99 1.23
CA ALA A 31 10.13 -3.64 0.86
C ALA A 31 9.35 -3.17 2.09
N LEU A 32 9.53 -3.85 3.24
CA LEU A 32 8.95 -3.42 4.50
C LEU A 32 9.45 -2.04 4.94
N THR A 33 10.73 -1.75 4.75
CA THR A 33 11.31 -0.41 5.01
C THR A 33 10.65 0.66 4.16
N ARG A 34 10.47 0.42 2.85
CA ARG A 34 9.80 1.39 1.97
C ARG A 34 8.33 1.60 2.33
N ILE A 35 7.60 0.53 2.66
CA ILE A 35 6.20 0.62 3.11
C ILE A 35 6.09 1.53 4.34
N LYS A 36 6.95 1.32 5.34
CA LYS A 36 6.98 2.13 6.57
C LYS A 36 7.31 3.60 6.28
N ALA A 37 8.30 3.87 5.42
CA ALA A 37 8.66 5.22 5.01
C ALA A 37 7.50 5.93 4.29
N CYS A 38 6.84 5.25 3.35
CA CYS A 38 5.67 5.79 2.65
C CYS A 38 4.52 6.10 3.61
N ARG A 39 4.25 5.21 4.59
CA ARG A 39 3.21 5.47 5.58
C ARG A 39 3.55 6.69 6.44
N MET A 40 4.78 6.81 6.91
CA MET A 40 5.21 7.96 7.71
C MET A 40 5.09 9.29 6.94
N MET A 41 5.39 9.28 5.64
CA MET A 41 5.18 10.44 4.78
C MET A 41 3.71 10.84 4.72
N LEU A 42 2.79 9.89 4.53
CA LEU A 42 1.34 10.16 4.56
C LEU A 42 0.88 10.72 5.92
N GLU A 43 1.31 10.14 7.04
CA GLU A 43 0.99 10.64 8.38
C GLU A 43 1.39 12.11 8.58
N ASN A 44 2.59 12.48 8.10
CA ASN A 44 3.07 13.86 8.20
C ASN A 44 2.21 14.81 7.35
N LYS A 45 1.77 14.38 6.17
CA LYS A 45 0.91 15.17 5.29
C LYS A 45 -0.51 15.36 5.85
N ILE A 46 -1.08 14.32 6.46
CA ILE A 46 -2.39 14.39 7.14
C ILE A 46 -2.32 15.41 8.29
N LYS A 47 -1.26 15.34 9.12
CA LYS A 47 -1.03 16.29 10.22
C LYS A 47 -0.81 17.73 9.74
N ALA A 48 -0.23 17.91 8.56
CA ALA A 48 -0.07 19.21 7.92
C ALA A 48 -1.35 19.71 7.22
N HIS A 49 -2.45 18.95 7.31
CA HIS A 49 -3.73 19.21 6.65
C HIS A 49 -3.60 19.38 5.12
N GLU A 50 -2.67 18.64 4.51
CA GLU A 50 -2.59 18.55 3.06
C GLU A 50 -3.79 17.76 2.52
N ILE A 51 -4.45 18.28 1.47
CA ILE A 51 -5.58 17.61 0.82
C ILE A 51 -5.04 16.55 -0.15
N MET A 52 -5.44 15.29 0.04
CA MET A 52 -4.90 14.13 -0.66
C MET A 52 -6.01 13.17 -1.09
N TYR A 53 -6.11 12.96 -2.40
CA TYR A 53 -7.13 12.11 -3.02
C TYR A 53 -7.15 10.69 -2.44
N GLY A 54 -8.32 10.26 -1.94
CA GLY A 54 -8.52 8.94 -1.36
C GLY A 54 -7.77 8.69 -0.05
N VAL A 55 -7.23 9.74 0.57
CA VAL A 55 -6.65 9.71 1.91
C VAL A 55 -7.54 10.47 2.88
N ASN A 56 -7.73 11.78 2.65
CA ASN A 56 -8.64 12.63 3.42
C ASN A 56 -9.66 13.34 2.53
N THR A 57 -9.85 12.82 1.31
CA THR A 57 -10.99 13.17 0.46
C THR A 57 -11.79 11.92 0.13
N GLY A 58 -13.00 12.11 -0.40
CA GLY A 58 -13.70 11.05 -1.11
C GLY A 58 -12.97 10.57 -2.37
N ILE A 59 -13.54 9.56 -3.04
CA ILE A 59 -13.03 8.93 -4.26
C ILE A 59 -14.04 9.18 -5.39
N GLY A 60 -13.57 9.27 -6.64
CA GLY A 60 -14.44 9.44 -7.80
C GLY A 60 -15.21 10.76 -7.74
N GLU A 61 -16.54 10.71 -7.84
CA GLU A 61 -17.40 11.90 -7.79
C GLU A 61 -17.23 12.73 -6.50
N PHE A 62 -16.77 12.10 -5.41
CA PHE A 62 -16.54 12.77 -4.12
C PHE A 62 -15.09 13.24 -3.93
N SER A 63 -14.27 13.31 -4.99
CA SER A 63 -12.85 13.68 -4.89
C SER A 63 -12.60 15.09 -4.34
N GLU A 64 -13.59 15.97 -4.44
CA GLU A 64 -13.52 17.35 -3.95
C GLU A 64 -14.04 17.51 -2.51
N VAL A 65 -14.59 16.43 -1.92
CA VAL A 65 -15.11 16.44 -0.57
C VAL A 65 -14.01 16.07 0.41
N VAL A 66 -13.59 17.02 1.25
CA VAL A 66 -12.69 16.77 2.38
C VAL A 66 -13.45 16.03 3.47
N LEU A 67 -12.89 14.92 3.92
CA LEU A 67 -13.43 14.08 4.99
C LEU A 67 -13.05 14.67 6.36
N ASN A 68 -13.92 14.50 7.35
CA ASN A 68 -13.60 14.87 8.73
C ASN A 68 -12.77 13.78 9.42
N ASP A 69 -12.24 14.07 10.62
CA ASP A 69 -11.35 13.15 11.35
C ASP A 69 -12.03 11.81 11.71
N ASP A 70 -13.36 11.77 11.85
CA ASP A 70 -14.10 10.52 12.11
C ASP A 70 -14.21 9.63 10.86
N GLN A 71 -13.87 10.17 9.69
CA GLN A 71 -13.96 9.53 8.38
C GLN A 71 -12.59 9.18 7.77
N VAL A 72 -11.48 9.50 8.45
CA VAL A 72 -10.08 9.32 7.97
C VAL A 72 -9.33 8.26 8.77
#